data_AF-A0A1G9ELR2-F1
#
_entry.id   AF-A0A1G9ELR2-F1
#
_cell.length_a   1.000
_cell.length_b   1.000
_cell.length_c   1.000
_cell.angle_alpha   90.00
_cell.angle_beta   90.00
_cell.angle_gamma   90.00
#
_symmetry.space_group_name_H-M   'P 1'
#
loop_
_entity.id
_entity.type
_entity.pdbx_description
1 polymer ?
#
loop_
_entity_poly.entity_id
_entity_poly.type
_entity_poly.pdbx_seq_one_letter_code
_entity_poly.pdbx_strand_id
1 'polypeptide(L)'
;MFYYKFRNKYMFSLNNYPQFERVEEVLIKEHNEIIYYLCSLDPFISRKTFSITHPSLLFIKKEGLNLLQVDGNEVYDLPKWILEKIEDRRIMAINTTFPNWQNKLLERHPAKWRVHIAGLGDVGSTLLIGLRLLGGDCIDSIGIYDRTPDKLQRWSYEINQVYCPGNEGFPEVYPISESEFFNCDMFVFCIAKGVPPVGKDVKDVRMIQFQENANIIETFAKKARAADFKGIFAVVSDPVDLLCKVVFNSSNKDSQGNFDFKGLAPEQVRGYGLGVMHARAAYYAKENPKTLHYLKEGRAFGPHGEDLVIADSIEDYNEILSIYLTNKAKAGNLEVRKTGFKPYIAPALSSGSLSIIATIRGDWHYSATYMGGVYMGSKNRLSSSGTEVERLELPELLLQRLQNTYAKLEKMV
;
A
#
# COMPACT_ATOMS: atom_id res chain seq x y z
N MET A 1 15.75 17.98 -22.34
CA MET A 1 15.58 16.61 -21.81
C MET A 1 16.76 15.78 -22.28
N PHE A 2 17.17 14.77 -21.51
CA PHE A 2 18.27 13.87 -21.86
C PHE A 2 17.77 12.43 -21.96
N TYR A 3 18.29 11.70 -22.94
CA TYR A 3 17.86 10.36 -23.30
C TYR A 3 19.04 9.39 -23.21
N TYR A 4 18.81 8.23 -22.62
CA TYR A 4 19.86 7.28 -22.29
C TYR A 4 19.46 5.83 -22.61
N LYS A 5 20.49 5.00 -22.80
CA LYS A 5 20.35 3.54 -22.80
C LYS A 5 21.27 2.94 -21.74
N PHE A 6 20.76 1.98 -20.99
CA PHE A 6 21.55 1.22 -20.03
C PHE A 6 20.98 -0.19 -19.87
N ARG A 7 21.83 -1.22 -20.01
CA ARG A 7 21.43 -2.64 -19.90
C ARG A 7 20.18 -2.99 -20.74
N ASN A 8 20.14 -2.52 -21.98
CA ASN A 8 19.00 -2.66 -22.91
C ASN A 8 17.68 -2.04 -22.44
N LYS A 9 17.71 -1.14 -21.46
CA LYS A 9 16.58 -0.33 -21.02
C LYS A 9 16.75 1.11 -21.45
N TYR A 10 15.64 1.74 -21.83
CA TYR A 10 15.60 3.14 -22.24
C TYR A 10 15.17 4.02 -21.07
N MET A 11 15.89 5.13 -20.91
CA MET A 11 15.68 6.04 -19.79
C MET A 11 15.72 7.48 -20.27
N PHE A 12 15.06 8.38 -19.55
CA PHE A 12 15.16 9.81 -19.79
C PHE A 12 15.18 10.60 -18.48
N SER A 13 15.61 11.85 -18.55
CA SER A 13 15.71 12.72 -17.37
C SER A 13 15.66 14.20 -17.77
N LEU A 14 15.22 15.04 -16.83
CA LEU A 14 15.40 16.50 -16.92
C LEU A 14 16.83 16.92 -16.55
N ASN A 15 17.52 16.12 -15.72
CA ASN A 15 18.91 16.33 -15.31
C ASN A 15 19.89 15.49 -16.15
N ASN A 16 21.13 15.97 -16.28
CA ASN A 16 22.18 15.25 -16.98
C ASN A 16 22.82 14.15 -16.12
N TYR A 17 22.93 12.94 -16.66
CA TYR A 17 23.59 11.78 -16.05
C TYR A 17 24.75 11.34 -16.97
N PRO A 18 25.95 11.92 -16.82
CA PRO A 18 27.07 11.72 -17.75
C PRO A 18 27.61 10.27 -17.76
N GLN A 19 27.29 9.47 -16.74
CA GLN A 19 27.70 8.08 -16.64
C GLN A 19 26.92 7.12 -17.57
N PHE A 20 25.85 7.58 -18.22
CA PHE A 20 25.05 6.76 -19.13
C PHE A 20 25.29 7.13 -20.59
N GLU A 21 25.24 6.11 -21.45
CA GLU A 21 25.29 6.28 -22.90
C GLU A 21 24.07 7.10 -23.35
N ARG A 22 24.33 8.24 -23.99
CA ARG A 22 23.27 9.06 -24.59
C ARG A 22 22.81 8.42 -25.89
N VAL A 23 21.50 8.48 -26.12
CA VAL A 23 20.88 7.99 -27.35
C VAL A 23 19.99 9.07 -27.96
N GLU A 24 19.68 8.91 -29.25
CA GLU A 24 18.71 9.77 -29.92
C GLU A 24 17.29 9.49 -29.43
N GLU A 25 16.46 10.54 -29.41
CA GLU A 25 15.07 10.48 -28.95
C GLU A 25 14.23 9.42 -29.69
N VAL A 26 14.47 9.26 -30.99
CA VAL A 26 13.73 8.33 -31.86
C VAL A 26 13.76 6.89 -31.33
N LEU A 27 14.88 6.47 -30.74
CA LEU A 27 15.05 5.11 -30.22
C LEU A 27 14.19 4.84 -28.97
N ILE A 28 13.90 5.88 -28.18
CA ILE A 28 13.06 5.75 -26.98
C ILE A 28 11.59 5.86 -27.34
N LYS A 29 11.25 6.79 -28.24
CA LYS A 29 9.89 7.05 -28.69
C LYS A 29 9.19 5.80 -29.22
N GLU A 30 9.89 5.00 -30.01
CA GLU A 30 9.35 3.79 -30.64
C GLU A 30 9.30 2.57 -29.69
N HIS A 31 9.85 2.70 -28.48
CA HIS A 31 9.91 1.60 -27.52
C HIS A 31 8.57 1.36 -26.83
N ASN A 32 8.13 0.10 -26.76
CA ASN A 32 6.81 -0.27 -26.24
C ASN A 32 6.80 -0.83 -24.80
N GLU A 33 7.96 -1.15 -24.22
CA GLU A 33 8.03 -1.53 -22.81
C GLU A 33 8.03 -0.30 -21.89
N ILE A 34 8.19 -0.53 -20.58
CA ILE A 34 8.39 0.53 -19.59
C ILE A 34 9.65 1.35 -19.92
N ILE A 35 9.46 2.66 -19.95
CA ILE A 35 10.51 3.67 -20.05
C ILE A 35 10.78 4.22 -18.65
N TYR A 36 12.05 4.40 -18.29
CA TYR A 36 12.42 4.83 -16.95
C TYR A 36 12.74 6.33 -16.91
N TYR A 37 12.02 7.08 -16.10
CA TYR A 37 12.34 8.47 -15.80
C TYR A 37 13.29 8.53 -14.59
N LEU A 38 14.50 9.05 -14.78
CA LEU A 38 15.45 9.23 -13.69
C LEU A 38 15.19 10.57 -12.99
N CYS A 39 14.99 10.52 -11.68
CA CYS A 39 14.82 11.70 -10.85
C CYS A 39 15.79 11.68 -9.65
N SER A 40 15.93 12.83 -9.00
CA SER A 40 16.76 12.99 -7.81
C SER A 40 15.92 13.68 -6.73
N LEU A 41 15.35 12.87 -5.83
CA LEU A 41 14.51 13.33 -4.72
C LEU A 41 15.13 12.88 -3.39
N ASP A 42 14.81 13.58 -2.30
CA ASP A 42 15.29 13.22 -0.97
C ASP A 42 14.74 11.85 -0.53
N PRO A 43 15.59 10.82 -0.30
CA PRO A 43 15.14 9.47 0.05
C PRO A 43 14.44 9.37 1.41
N PHE A 44 14.57 10.38 2.29
CA PHE A 44 13.85 10.42 3.58
C PHE A 44 12.35 10.71 3.45
N ILE A 45 11.96 11.33 2.34
CA ILE A 45 10.61 11.86 2.09
C ILE A 45 10.13 11.58 0.66
N SER A 46 10.72 10.62 -0.04
CA SER A 46 10.26 10.21 -1.37
C SER A 46 10.39 8.71 -1.59
N ARG A 47 9.56 8.16 -2.47
CA ARG A 47 9.66 6.76 -2.93
C ARG A 47 10.91 6.55 -3.79
N LYS A 48 11.39 5.30 -3.80
CA LYS A 48 12.46 4.91 -4.73
C LYS A 48 11.90 4.79 -6.15
N THR A 49 10.70 4.24 -6.29
CA THR A 49 9.97 4.16 -7.57
C THR A 49 8.48 4.45 -7.45
N PHE A 50 7.91 4.99 -8.52
CA PHE A 50 6.47 5.24 -8.66
C PHE A 50 6.09 5.40 -10.13
N SER A 51 4.79 5.24 -10.43
CA SER A 51 4.26 5.42 -11.78
C SER A 51 4.10 6.91 -12.09
N ILE A 52 4.59 7.36 -13.26
CA ILE A 52 4.29 8.71 -13.77
C ILE A 52 2.96 8.64 -14.52
N THR A 53 1.90 9.10 -13.87
CA THR A 53 0.51 9.01 -14.36
C THR A 53 -0.09 10.34 -14.79
N HIS A 54 0.64 11.43 -14.54
CA HIS A 54 0.29 12.77 -14.98
C HIS A 54 1.58 13.61 -15.12
N PRO A 55 1.68 14.51 -16.12
CA PRO A 55 2.88 15.29 -16.40
C PRO A 55 3.53 16.00 -15.21
N SER A 56 2.76 16.59 -14.28
CA SER A 56 3.35 17.23 -13.07
C SER A 56 4.27 16.32 -12.28
N LEU A 57 4.11 14.99 -12.32
CA LEU A 57 4.97 14.07 -11.59
C LEU A 57 6.43 14.07 -12.10
N LEU A 58 6.67 14.54 -13.33
CA LEU A 58 8.04 14.73 -13.82
C LEU A 58 8.74 15.91 -13.14
N PHE A 59 7.97 16.89 -12.65
CA PHE A 59 8.47 18.17 -12.14
C PHE A 59 8.34 18.30 -10.62
N ILE A 60 7.91 17.25 -9.92
CA ILE A 60 7.82 17.30 -8.45
C ILE A 60 9.20 17.55 -7.83
N LYS A 61 9.22 18.44 -6.83
CA LYS A 61 10.42 18.71 -6.02
C LYS A 61 10.41 17.95 -4.70
N LYS A 62 9.21 17.60 -4.22
CA LYS A 62 8.96 16.89 -2.96
C LYS A 62 7.66 16.08 -3.10
N GLU A 63 7.65 14.87 -2.53
CA GLU A 63 6.43 14.09 -2.34
C GLU A 63 5.71 14.49 -1.06
N GLY A 64 4.41 14.26 -1.02
CA GLY A 64 3.52 14.63 0.08
C GLY A 64 2.08 14.64 -0.40
N LEU A 65 1.21 15.40 0.27
CA LEU A 65 -0.20 15.49 -0.08
C LEU A 65 -0.46 15.99 -1.52
N ASN A 66 0.51 16.65 -2.14
CA ASN A 66 0.48 17.03 -3.56
C ASN A 66 0.35 15.82 -4.50
N LEU A 67 0.69 14.60 -4.06
CA LEU A 67 0.48 13.38 -4.83
C LEU A 67 -1.00 13.05 -5.06
N LEU A 68 -1.92 13.59 -4.26
CA LEU A 68 -3.37 13.41 -4.44
C LEU A 68 -4.00 14.48 -5.33
N GLN A 69 -3.26 15.52 -5.71
CA GLN A 69 -3.81 16.69 -6.37
C GLN A 69 -3.48 16.68 -7.87
N VAL A 70 -4.43 17.12 -8.69
CA VAL A 70 -4.19 17.56 -10.07
C VAL A 70 -4.46 19.06 -10.13
N ASP A 71 -3.58 19.80 -10.78
CA ASP A 71 -3.89 21.16 -11.22
C ASP A 71 -4.27 21.08 -12.70
N GLY A 72 -5.56 21.26 -13.00
CA GLY A 72 -6.10 21.15 -14.35
C GLY A 72 -5.67 22.28 -15.30
N ASN A 73 -5.05 23.35 -14.78
CA ASN A 73 -4.70 24.53 -15.58
C ASN A 73 -3.22 24.60 -15.99
N GLU A 74 -2.37 23.70 -15.49
CA GLU A 74 -0.95 23.69 -15.86
C GLU A 74 -0.72 23.05 -17.23
N VAL A 75 -0.15 23.83 -18.15
CA VAL A 75 0.31 23.34 -19.45
C VAL A 75 1.79 22.95 -19.34
N TYR A 76 2.10 21.69 -19.68
CA TYR A 76 3.47 21.19 -19.66
C TYR A 76 4.03 21.10 -21.07
N ASP A 77 5.16 21.77 -21.31
CA ASP A 77 5.92 21.66 -22.55
C ASP A 77 6.70 20.33 -22.58
N LEU A 78 6.02 19.27 -23.02
CA LEU A 78 6.56 17.92 -23.16
C LEU A 78 6.30 17.36 -24.55
N PRO A 79 7.24 16.57 -25.12
CA PRO A 79 7.00 15.83 -26.34
C PRO A 79 5.71 14.98 -26.27
N LYS A 80 4.91 15.01 -27.34
CA LYS A 80 3.63 14.29 -27.42
C LYS A 80 3.74 12.80 -27.05
N TRP A 81 4.80 12.14 -27.48
CA TRP A 81 5.00 10.72 -27.18
C TRP A 81 5.17 10.45 -25.68
N ILE A 82 5.73 11.39 -24.91
CA ILE A 82 5.83 11.24 -23.45
C ILE A 82 4.43 11.28 -22.84
N LEU A 83 3.59 12.23 -23.27
CA LEU A 83 2.21 12.33 -22.80
C LEU A 83 1.44 11.03 -23.09
N GLU A 84 1.56 10.50 -24.31
CA GLU A 84 0.96 9.21 -24.71
C GLU A 84 1.47 8.05 -23.80
N LYS A 85 2.77 7.99 -23.50
CA LYS A 85 3.34 6.96 -22.60
C LYS A 85 2.91 7.15 -21.13
N ILE A 86 2.66 8.37 -20.67
CA ILE A 86 2.10 8.65 -19.33
C ILE A 86 0.66 8.12 -19.25
N GLU A 87 -0.16 8.44 -20.26
CA GLU A 87 -1.54 7.95 -20.37
C GLU A 87 -1.58 6.42 -20.34
N ASP A 88 -0.71 5.77 -21.12
CA ASP A 88 -0.55 4.32 -21.18
C ASP A 88 0.08 3.68 -19.92
N ARG A 89 0.47 4.48 -18.90
CA ARG A 89 1.18 4.00 -17.69
C ARG A 89 2.49 3.28 -18.01
N ARG A 90 3.23 3.76 -19.02
CA ARG A 90 4.50 3.18 -19.48
C ARG A 90 5.74 3.90 -18.98
N ILE A 91 5.59 4.85 -18.05
CA ILE A 91 6.73 5.58 -17.47
C ILE A 91 6.84 5.28 -15.98
N MET A 92 7.99 4.71 -15.57
CA MET A 92 8.35 4.48 -14.18
C MET A 92 9.39 5.51 -13.74
N ALA A 93 9.09 6.26 -12.69
CA ALA A 93 10.08 7.09 -12.02
C ALA A 93 11.06 6.21 -11.22
N ILE A 94 12.35 6.51 -11.30
CA ILE A 94 13.40 5.94 -10.46
C ILE A 94 14.19 7.06 -9.82
N ASN A 95 14.13 7.12 -8.50
CA ASN A 95 14.92 8.05 -7.72
C ASN A 95 16.36 7.53 -7.54
N THR A 96 17.31 8.21 -8.19
CA THR A 96 18.70 7.78 -8.25
C THR A 96 19.50 8.08 -6.97
N THR A 97 18.90 8.73 -5.97
CA THR A 97 19.53 8.98 -4.66
C THR A 97 19.51 7.75 -3.76
N PHE A 98 18.64 6.77 -4.04
CA PHE A 98 18.63 5.49 -3.33
C PHE A 98 19.83 4.62 -3.75
N PRO A 99 20.46 3.87 -2.83
CA PRO A 99 21.48 2.90 -3.20
C PRO A 99 20.86 1.78 -4.05
N ASN A 100 21.67 1.19 -4.93
CA ASN A 100 21.28 0.05 -5.75
C ASN A 100 20.00 0.25 -6.59
N TRP A 101 19.64 1.50 -6.90
CA TRP A 101 18.44 1.82 -7.68
C TRP A 101 18.42 1.10 -9.04
N GLN A 102 19.60 0.84 -9.62
CA GLN A 102 19.76 0.16 -10.91
C GLN A 102 19.21 -1.27 -10.90
N ASN A 103 19.10 -1.91 -9.73
CA ASN A 103 18.54 -3.26 -9.61
C ASN A 103 17.08 -3.29 -10.07
N LYS A 104 16.36 -2.17 -9.93
CA LYS A 104 14.97 -2.07 -10.35
C LYS A 104 14.76 -2.21 -11.85
N LEU A 105 15.78 -1.89 -12.65
CA LEU A 105 15.75 -2.06 -14.11
C LEU A 105 15.69 -3.53 -14.55
N LEU A 106 16.05 -4.46 -13.65
CA LEU A 106 16.11 -5.89 -13.91
C LEU A 106 14.93 -6.66 -13.30
N GLU A 107 14.17 -6.03 -12.41
CA GLU A 107 13.04 -6.66 -11.74
C GLU A 107 11.88 -6.91 -12.72
N ARG A 108 11.20 -8.05 -12.54
CA ARG A 108 9.98 -8.40 -13.27
C ARG A 108 8.90 -8.76 -12.27
N HIS A 109 7.67 -8.37 -12.57
CA HIS A 109 6.53 -8.83 -11.79
C HIS A 109 6.22 -10.29 -12.16
N PRO A 110 5.98 -11.18 -11.18
CA PRO A 110 5.57 -12.54 -11.48
C PRO A 110 4.12 -12.54 -11.96
N ALA A 111 3.76 -13.51 -12.81
CA ALA A 111 2.40 -13.66 -13.32
C ALA A 111 1.41 -14.04 -12.20
N LYS A 112 1.85 -14.90 -11.29
CA LYS A 112 1.16 -15.22 -10.03
C LYS A 112 2.10 -15.02 -8.86
N TRP A 113 1.57 -14.55 -7.74
CA TRP A 113 2.38 -14.17 -6.58
C TRP A 113 2.35 -15.27 -5.53
N ARG A 114 3.50 -15.55 -4.93
CA ARG A 114 3.61 -16.31 -3.68
C ARG A 114 3.34 -15.36 -2.53
N VAL A 115 2.34 -15.67 -1.71
CA VAL A 115 1.91 -14.81 -0.60
C VAL A 115 2.17 -15.53 0.72
N HIS A 116 2.95 -14.95 1.61
CA HIS A 116 3.20 -15.52 2.93
C HIS A 116 2.44 -14.75 4.00
N ILE A 117 1.83 -15.42 4.96
CA ILE A 117 1.04 -14.83 6.03
C ILE A 117 1.65 -15.20 7.38
N ALA A 118 2.00 -14.20 8.18
CA ALA A 118 2.44 -14.39 9.56
C ALA A 118 1.37 -13.94 10.55
N GLY A 119 0.91 -14.86 11.39
CA GLY A 119 -0.12 -14.67 12.41
C GLY A 119 -1.49 -15.15 11.95
N LEU A 120 -1.95 -16.29 12.48
CA LEU A 120 -3.21 -16.94 12.12
C LEU A 120 -4.31 -16.72 13.17
N GLY A 121 -4.34 -15.56 13.83
CA GLY A 121 -5.48 -15.14 14.66
C GLY A 121 -6.71 -14.78 13.81
N ASP A 122 -7.80 -14.31 14.42
CA ASP A 122 -9.09 -14.10 13.74
C ASP A 122 -8.98 -13.37 12.39
N VAL A 123 -8.16 -12.32 12.33
CA VAL A 123 -7.93 -11.55 11.10
C VAL A 123 -7.14 -12.35 10.08
N GLY A 124 -5.98 -12.90 10.46
CA GLY A 124 -5.10 -13.62 9.54
C GLY A 124 -5.71 -14.91 9.00
N SER A 125 -6.46 -15.64 9.81
CA SER A 125 -7.20 -16.83 9.35
C SER A 125 -8.35 -16.50 8.40
N THR A 126 -9.13 -15.46 8.71
CA THR A 126 -10.23 -15.03 7.82
C THR A 126 -9.66 -14.47 6.50
N LEU A 127 -8.52 -13.79 6.56
CA LEU A 127 -7.79 -13.30 5.40
C LEU A 127 -7.29 -14.46 4.54
N LEU A 128 -6.71 -15.50 5.14
CA LEU A 128 -6.28 -16.71 4.44
C LEU A 128 -7.43 -17.34 3.65
N ILE A 129 -8.61 -17.48 4.26
CA ILE A 129 -9.80 -18.01 3.59
C ILE A 129 -10.16 -17.15 2.37
N GLY A 130 -10.20 -15.82 2.53
CA GLY A 130 -10.50 -14.91 1.42
C GLY A 130 -9.48 -14.98 0.29
N LEU A 131 -8.18 -15.01 0.60
CA LEU A 131 -7.13 -15.14 -0.41
C LEU A 131 -7.21 -16.46 -1.18
N ARG A 132 -7.43 -17.59 -0.49
CA ARG A 132 -7.54 -18.89 -1.15
C ARG A 132 -8.75 -18.97 -2.07
N LEU A 133 -9.91 -18.50 -1.60
CA LEU A 133 -11.16 -18.60 -2.37
C LEU A 133 -11.24 -17.64 -3.56
N LEU A 134 -10.61 -16.46 -3.46
CA LEU A 134 -10.81 -15.36 -4.43
C LEU A 134 -9.57 -15.04 -5.28
N GLY A 135 -8.40 -15.55 -4.91
CA GLY A 135 -7.11 -15.18 -5.51
C GLY A 135 -6.50 -16.22 -6.45
N GLY A 136 -7.21 -17.31 -6.79
CA GLY A 136 -6.63 -18.44 -7.53
C GLY A 136 -6.07 -18.12 -8.93
N ASP A 137 -6.54 -17.05 -9.56
CA ASP A 137 -6.05 -16.53 -10.84
C ASP A 137 -4.73 -15.76 -10.70
N CYS A 138 -4.46 -15.14 -9.55
CA CYS A 138 -3.32 -14.23 -9.36
C CYS A 138 -2.34 -14.63 -8.23
N ILE A 139 -2.70 -15.60 -7.39
CA ILE A 139 -1.87 -16.15 -6.32
C ILE A 139 -1.45 -17.56 -6.72
N ASP A 140 -0.15 -17.83 -6.61
CA ASP A 140 0.44 -19.13 -6.92
C ASP A 140 0.28 -20.08 -5.74
N SER A 141 0.72 -19.62 -4.57
CA SER A 141 0.69 -20.40 -3.33
C SER A 141 0.69 -19.48 -2.10
N ILE A 142 0.25 -20.02 -0.96
CA ILE A 142 0.14 -19.31 0.31
C ILE A 142 0.96 -20.00 1.41
N GLY A 143 2.07 -19.38 1.81
CA GLY A 143 2.84 -19.80 2.98
C GLY A 143 2.21 -19.28 4.26
N ILE A 144 2.08 -20.11 5.30
CA ILE A 144 1.48 -19.69 6.59
C ILE A 144 2.44 -19.91 7.77
N TYR A 145 2.46 -18.96 8.70
CA TYR A 145 3.24 -19.04 9.93
C TYR A 145 2.45 -18.57 11.15
N ASP A 146 2.61 -19.29 12.26
CA ASP A 146 2.13 -18.96 13.60
C ASP A 146 3.08 -19.64 14.60
N ARG A 147 3.08 -19.19 15.85
CA ARG A 147 3.99 -19.73 16.89
C ARG A 147 3.57 -21.13 17.36
N THR A 148 2.31 -21.51 17.15
CA THR A 148 1.77 -22.79 17.60
C THR A 148 1.78 -23.81 16.45
N PRO A 149 2.63 -24.86 16.50
CA PRO A 149 2.72 -25.86 15.43
C PRO A 149 1.38 -26.56 15.16
N ASP A 150 0.63 -26.94 16.20
CA ASP A 150 -0.67 -27.59 16.05
C ASP A 150 -1.68 -26.73 15.29
N LYS A 151 -1.62 -25.40 15.52
CA LYS A 151 -2.47 -24.43 14.83
C LYS A 151 -2.10 -24.32 13.35
N LEU A 152 -0.81 -24.35 13.02
CA LEU A 152 -0.34 -24.37 11.65
C LEU A 152 -0.78 -25.65 10.93
N GLN A 153 -0.61 -26.79 11.58
CA GLN A 153 -0.99 -28.08 11.03
C GLN A 153 -2.51 -28.17 10.81
N ARG A 154 -3.31 -27.72 11.78
CA ARG A 154 -4.77 -27.62 11.62
C ARG A 154 -5.15 -26.77 10.41
N TRP A 155 -4.58 -25.57 10.28
CA TRP A 155 -4.87 -24.70 9.14
C TRP A 155 -4.45 -25.34 7.82
N SER A 156 -3.26 -25.93 7.75
CA SER A 156 -2.77 -26.66 6.57
C SER A 156 -3.74 -27.80 6.16
N TYR A 157 -4.29 -28.54 7.12
CA TYR A 157 -5.24 -29.62 6.83
C TYR A 157 -6.60 -29.11 6.38
N GLU A 158 -7.25 -28.26 7.17
CA GLU A 158 -8.63 -27.86 6.92
C GLU A 158 -8.75 -26.96 5.68
N ILE A 159 -7.83 -26.02 5.48
CA ILE A 159 -7.96 -25.05 4.39
C ILE A 159 -7.76 -25.70 3.02
N ASN A 160 -6.87 -26.70 2.93
CA ASN A 160 -6.62 -27.41 1.68
C ASN A 160 -7.72 -28.42 1.34
N GLN A 161 -8.53 -28.84 2.32
CA GLN A 161 -9.73 -29.65 2.10
C GLN A 161 -10.91 -28.84 1.54
N VAL A 162 -10.83 -27.50 1.55
CA VAL A 162 -11.82 -26.65 0.88
C VAL A 162 -11.70 -26.84 -0.63
N TYR A 163 -12.75 -27.42 -1.22
CA TYR A 163 -12.83 -27.76 -2.64
C TYR A 163 -14.15 -27.28 -3.24
N CYS A 164 -14.11 -26.84 -4.49
CA CYS A 164 -15.28 -26.46 -5.27
C CYS A 164 -15.27 -27.25 -6.58
N PRO A 165 -16.27 -28.12 -6.84
CA PRO A 165 -16.32 -28.89 -8.09
C PRO A 165 -16.19 -28.00 -9.33
N GLY A 166 -15.26 -28.34 -10.22
CA GLY A 166 -14.99 -27.57 -11.43
C GLY A 166 -14.10 -26.35 -11.24
N ASN A 167 -13.58 -26.10 -10.04
CA ASN A 167 -12.57 -25.08 -9.78
C ASN A 167 -11.29 -25.70 -9.22
N GLU A 168 -10.29 -25.86 -10.08
CA GLU A 168 -8.96 -26.38 -9.73
C GLU A 168 -7.96 -25.26 -9.38
N GLY A 169 -8.41 -24.00 -9.32
CA GLY A 169 -7.54 -22.83 -9.26
C GLY A 169 -7.13 -22.39 -7.85
N PHE A 170 -7.54 -23.05 -6.77
CA PHE A 170 -7.22 -22.56 -5.42
C PHE A 170 -5.71 -22.68 -5.12
N PRO A 171 -5.06 -21.61 -4.62
CA PRO A 171 -3.63 -21.63 -4.36
C PRO A 171 -3.32 -22.52 -3.16
N GLU A 172 -2.38 -23.45 -3.34
CA GLU A 172 -1.94 -24.38 -2.29
C GLU A 172 -1.46 -23.64 -1.03
N VAL A 173 -1.84 -24.16 0.14
CA VAL A 173 -1.47 -23.56 1.43
C VAL A 173 -0.50 -24.48 2.17
N TYR A 174 0.63 -23.94 2.65
CA TYR A 174 1.65 -24.75 3.31
C TYR A 174 2.30 -24.01 4.48
N PRO A 175 2.71 -24.71 5.56
CA PRO A 175 3.43 -24.09 6.66
C PRO A 175 4.84 -23.67 6.21
N ILE A 176 5.30 -22.53 6.71
CA ILE A 176 6.66 -22.02 6.47
C ILE A 176 7.44 -21.87 7.77
N SER A 177 8.76 -21.96 7.69
CA SER A 177 9.69 -21.67 8.77
C SER A 177 10.16 -20.21 8.76
N GLU A 178 10.87 -19.79 9.82
CA GLU A 178 11.36 -18.41 9.92
C GLU A 178 12.38 -18.04 8.82
N SER A 179 13.14 -19.00 8.32
CA SER A 179 14.08 -18.80 7.21
C SER A 179 13.39 -18.58 5.87
N GLU A 180 12.10 -18.90 5.78
CA GLU A 180 11.34 -18.86 4.53
C GLU A 180 10.43 -17.64 4.41
N PHE A 181 10.30 -16.81 5.46
CA PHE A 181 9.38 -15.66 5.50
C PHE A 181 9.42 -14.78 4.26
N PHE A 182 10.61 -14.55 3.72
CA PHE A 182 10.84 -13.62 2.61
C PHE A 182 11.10 -14.33 1.27
N ASN A 183 10.85 -15.64 1.20
CA ASN A 183 10.86 -16.43 -0.04
C ASN A 183 9.51 -16.34 -0.77
N CYS A 184 9.02 -15.12 -0.92
CA CYS A 184 7.70 -14.81 -1.46
C CYS A 184 7.72 -13.51 -2.25
N ASP A 185 6.59 -13.17 -2.86
CA ASP A 185 6.42 -11.90 -3.60
C ASP A 185 5.63 -10.88 -2.76
N MET A 186 4.84 -11.36 -1.79
CA MET A 186 4.23 -10.55 -0.74
C MET A 186 4.28 -11.26 0.61
N PHE A 187 4.77 -10.57 1.63
CA PHE A 187 4.74 -11.00 3.03
C PHE A 187 3.68 -10.19 3.79
N VAL A 188 2.69 -10.86 4.36
CA VAL A 188 1.54 -10.29 5.06
C VAL A 188 1.68 -10.46 6.56
N PHE A 189 1.88 -9.34 7.26
CA PHE A 189 2.03 -9.28 8.70
C PHE A 189 0.68 -9.07 9.39
N CYS A 190 0.16 -10.13 10.01
CA CYS A 190 -1.08 -10.16 10.79
C CYS A 190 -0.85 -10.43 12.29
N ILE A 191 0.41 -10.48 12.75
CA ILE A 191 0.72 -10.67 14.16
C ILE A 191 0.33 -9.41 14.94
N ALA A 192 -0.51 -9.58 15.94
CA ALA A 192 -0.82 -8.53 16.90
C ALA A 192 -0.87 -9.13 18.31
N LYS A 193 -0.25 -8.47 19.27
CA LYS A 193 -0.49 -8.76 20.68
C LYS A 193 -1.91 -8.28 21.00
N GLY A 194 -2.69 -9.12 21.66
CA GLY A 194 -4.15 -8.96 21.77
C GLY A 194 -4.57 -7.58 22.29
N VAL A 195 -5.71 -7.07 21.79
CA VAL A 195 -6.31 -5.84 22.33
C VAL A 195 -6.66 -6.11 23.80
N PRO A 196 -6.18 -5.28 24.76
CA PRO A 196 -6.55 -5.43 26.16
C PRO A 196 -8.08 -5.49 26.34
N PRO A 197 -8.58 -6.29 27.30
CA PRO A 197 -10.01 -6.34 27.59
C PRO A 197 -10.57 -4.97 27.95
N VAL A 198 -11.87 -4.78 27.69
CA VAL A 198 -12.60 -3.51 27.89
C VAL A 198 -12.47 -3.06 29.36
N GLY A 199 -12.04 -1.82 29.60
CA GLY A 199 -11.96 -1.25 30.95
C GLY A 199 -10.73 -0.40 31.29
N LYS A 200 -9.80 -0.17 30.35
CA LYS A 200 -8.68 0.77 30.49
C LYS A 200 -8.86 1.97 29.55
N ASP A 201 -8.30 3.12 29.93
CA ASP A 201 -8.35 4.34 29.11
C ASP A 201 -7.86 4.10 27.68
N VAL A 202 -8.68 4.50 26.71
CA VAL A 202 -8.53 4.13 25.28
C VAL A 202 -7.21 4.63 24.67
N LYS A 203 -6.69 5.77 25.15
CA LYS A 203 -5.41 6.35 24.68
C LYS A 203 -4.20 5.52 25.11
N ASP A 204 -4.14 5.09 26.37
CA ASP A 204 -3.05 4.28 26.89
C ASP A 204 -3.02 2.89 26.25
N VAL A 205 -4.20 2.32 25.98
CA VAL A 205 -4.33 1.02 25.31
C VAL A 205 -3.74 1.04 23.89
N ARG A 206 -4.01 2.09 23.10
CA ARG A 206 -3.53 2.19 21.71
C ARG A 206 -2.00 2.38 21.65
N MET A 207 -1.44 3.14 22.59
CA MET A 207 0.00 3.35 22.69
C MET A 207 0.74 2.09 23.18
N ILE A 208 0.20 1.37 24.17
CA ILE A 208 0.76 0.09 24.62
C ILE A 208 0.72 -0.93 23.47
N GLN A 209 -0.42 -1.04 22.78
CA GLN A 209 -0.57 -1.93 21.63
C GLN A 209 0.43 -1.58 20.51
N PHE A 210 0.62 -0.29 20.23
CA PHE A 210 1.63 0.16 19.28
C PHE A 210 3.02 -0.28 19.69
N GLN A 211 3.44 -0.02 20.93
CA GLN A 211 4.79 -0.37 21.40
C GLN A 211 5.08 -1.87 21.28
N GLU A 212 4.11 -2.70 21.67
CA GLU A 212 4.27 -4.16 21.62
C GLU A 212 4.34 -4.66 20.17
N ASN A 213 3.45 -4.18 19.31
CA ASN A 213 3.44 -4.59 17.90
C ASN A 213 4.65 -4.02 17.14
N ALA A 214 5.12 -2.82 17.49
CA ALA A 214 6.31 -2.19 16.92
C ALA A 214 7.57 -3.04 17.20
N ASN A 215 7.76 -3.50 18.44
CA ASN A 215 8.90 -4.37 18.79
C ASN A 215 8.90 -5.68 17.98
N ILE A 216 7.72 -6.27 17.76
CA ILE A 216 7.59 -7.50 16.97
C ILE A 216 7.90 -7.20 15.50
N ILE A 217 7.22 -6.23 14.89
CA ILE A 217 7.36 -5.96 13.45
C ILE A 217 8.76 -5.45 13.09
N GLU A 218 9.45 -4.76 14.01
CA GLU A 218 10.84 -4.36 13.84
C GLU A 218 11.76 -5.57 13.60
N THR A 219 11.53 -6.67 14.32
CA THR A 219 12.29 -7.91 14.12
C THR A 219 12.08 -8.46 12.72
N PHE A 220 10.85 -8.44 12.21
CA PHE A 220 10.54 -8.86 10.84
C PHE A 220 11.14 -7.91 9.80
N ALA A 221 11.12 -6.59 10.04
CA ALA A 221 11.73 -5.61 9.15
C ALA A 221 13.26 -5.81 9.02
N LYS A 222 13.94 -6.10 10.14
CA LYS A 222 15.37 -6.45 10.16
C LYS A 222 15.65 -7.77 9.43
N LYS A 223 14.79 -8.79 9.59
CA LYS A 223 14.88 -10.04 8.82
C LYS A 223 14.64 -9.83 7.33
N ALA A 224 13.69 -8.96 6.95
CA ALA A 224 13.43 -8.61 5.55
C ALA A 224 14.65 -7.96 4.90
N ARG A 225 15.31 -7.04 5.62
CA ARG A 225 16.60 -6.45 5.22
C ARG A 225 17.68 -7.52 5.05
N ALA A 226 17.85 -8.41 6.04
CA ALA A 226 18.86 -9.47 5.99
C ALA A 226 18.65 -10.46 4.83
N ALA A 227 17.40 -10.70 4.45
CA ALA A 227 17.02 -11.54 3.32
C ALA A 227 17.04 -10.81 1.95
N ASP A 228 17.41 -9.52 1.91
CA ASP A 228 17.35 -8.67 0.72
C ASP A 228 15.98 -8.72 0.01
N PHE A 229 14.90 -8.71 0.79
CA PHE A 229 13.54 -8.95 0.30
C PHE A 229 13.10 -7.95 -0.78
N LYS A 230 12.70 -8.47 -1.95
CA LYS A 230 12.27 -7.66 -3.11
C LYS A 230 10.76 -7.52 -3.25
N GLY A 231 9.99 -8.30 -2.48
CA GLY A 231 8.54 -8.29 -2.53
C GLY A 231 7.91 -7.12 -1.75
N ILE A 232 6.60 -7.22 -1.55
CA ILE A 232 5.80 -6.28 -0.76
C ILE A 232 5.69 -6.75 0.69
N PHE A 233 5.99 -5.86 1.62
CA PHE A 233 5.72 -6.04 3.04
C PHE A 233 4.34 -5.42 3.35
N ALA A 234 3.32 -6.26 3.44
CA ALA A 234 1.94 -5.90 3.71
C ALA A 234 1.66 -5.90 5.22
N VAL A 235 1.34 -4.74 5.79
CA VAL A 235 0.99 -4.58 7.20
C VAL A 235 -0.53 -4.58 7.35
N VAL A 236 -1.09 -5.56 8.07
CA VAL A 236 -2.52 -5.63 8.39
C VAL A 236 -2.79 -5.30 9.87
N SER A 237 -1.82 -5.54 10.74
CA SER A 237 -1.92 -5.29 12.17
C SER A 237 -2.06 -3.80 12.52
N ASP A 238 -2.84 -3.50 13.55
CA ASP A 238 -3.01 -2.15 14.08
C ASP A 238 -1.89 -1.72 15.06
N PRO A 239 -1.55 -0.42 15.13
CA PRO A 239 -1.97 0.66 14.22
C PRO A 239 -1.22 0.62 12.88
N VAL A 240 -1.95 0.35 11.79
CA VAL A 240 -1.38 -0.02 10.48
C VAL A 240 -0.39 1.00 9.94
N ASP A 241 -0.78 2.27 9.88
CA ASP A 241 0.00 3.34 9.25
C ASP A 241 1.33 3.58 9.99
N LEU A 242 1.29 3.54 11.33
CA LEU A 242 2.47 3.72 12.19
C LEU A 242 3.42 2.53 12.08
N LEU A 243 2.88 1.30 12.06
CA LEU A 243 3.68 0.09 11.89
C LEU A 243 4.36 0.04 10.52
N CYS A 244 3.75 0.59 9.46
CA CYS A 244 4.43 0.78 8.17
C CYS A 244 5.67 1.67 8.30
N LYS A 245 5.56 2.78 9.04
CA LYS A 245 6.69 3.67 9.31
C LYS A 245 7.78 2.99 10.13
N VAL A 246 7.42 2.17 11.12
CA VAL A 246 8.37 1.33 11.88
C VAL A 246 9.09 0.36 10.95
N VAL A 247 8.39 -0.34 10.05
CA VAL A 247 9.02 -1.26 9.08
C VAL A 247 10.01 -0.54 8.18
N PHE A 248 9.63 0.61 7.63
CA PHE A 248 10.53 1.42 6.80
C PHE A 248 11.77 1.86 7.57
N ASN A 249 11.59 2.47 8.74
CA ASN A 249 12.69 2.98 9.55
C ASN A 249 13.63 1.85 9.98
N SER A 250 13.09 0.74 10.49
CA SER A 250 13.89 -0.34 11.07
C SER A 250 14.60 -1.19 10.01
N SER A 251 14.04 -1.34 8.81
CA SER A 251 14.73 -2.05 7.71
C SER A 251 15.83 -1.19 7.06
N ASN A 252 15.75 0.14 7.15
CA ASN A 252 16.71 1.06 6.50
C ASN A 252 17.78 1.63 7.42
N LYS A 253 17.86 1.15 8.66
CA LYS A 253 18.95 1.47 9.60
C LYS A 253 20.01 0.36 9.63
N ASP A 254 21.27 0.76 9.69
CA ASP A 254 22.40 -0.14 9.91
C ASP A 254 22.52 -0.59 11.38
N SER A 255 23.56 -1.37 11.71
CA SER A 255 23.82 -1.84 13.08
C SER A 255 24.17 -0.72 14.07
N GLN A 256 24.52 0.48 13.59
CA GLN A 256 24.79 1.66 14.39
C GLN A 256 23.56 2.57 14.51
N GLY A 257 22.46 2.24 13.84
CA GLY A 257 21.22 3.01 13.83
C GLY A 257 21.14 4.12 12.78
N ASN A 258 22.13 4.22 11.89
CA ASN A 258 22.17 5.22 10.83
C ASN A 258 21.36 4.79 9.61
N PHE A 259 20.67 5.73 8.97
CA PHE A 259 19.95 5.44 7.72
C PHE A 259 20.94 5.22 6.57
N ASP A 260 20.85 4.05 5.95
CA ASP A 260 21.65 3.70 4.76
C ASP A 260 20.81 3.31 3.55
N PHE A 261 19.48 3.25 3.71
CA PHE A 261 18.50 2.97 2.66
C PHE A 261 18.71 1.63 1.91
N LYS A 262 19.39 0.67 2.54
CA LYS A 262 19.63 -0.68 1.97
C LYS A 262 18.54 -1.70 2.36
N GLY A 263 17.48 -1.27 3.02
CA GLY A 263 16.36 -2.11 3.42
C GLY A 263 15.22 -2.11 2.41
N LEU A 264 13.99 -2.13 2.93
CA LEU A 264 12.79 -2.05 2.11
C LEU A 264 12.61 -0.63 1.60
N ALA A 265 12.44 -0.48 0.28
CA ALA A 265 12.08 0.82 -0.28
C ALA A 265 10.68 1.26 0.21
N PRO A 266 10.39 2.57 0.25
CA PRO A 266 9.13 3.06 0.79
C PRO A 266 7.88 2.45 0.12
N GLU A 267 7.92 2.25 -1.19
CA GLU A 267 6.82 1.65 -1.95
C GLU A 267 6.65 0.13 -1.77
N GLN A 268 7.64 -0.56 -1.18
CA GLN A 268 7.55 -1.98 -0.83
C GLN A 268 6.74 -2.20 0.45
N VAL A 269 6.61 -1.19 1.31
CA VAL A 269 5.80 -1.28 2.52
C VAL A 269 4.40 -0.74 2.23
N ARG A 270 3.36 -1.49 2.57
CA ARG A 270 1.96 -1.10 2.35
C ARG A 270 1.09 -1.43 3.54
N GLY A 271 0.24 -0.49 3.93
CA GLY A 271 -0.68 -0.64 5.05
C GLY A 271 -2.10 -0.97 4.61
N TYR A 272 -2.67 -2.05 5.12
CA TYR A 272 -3.99 -2.55 4.76
C TYR A 272 -5.00 -2.31 5.89
N GLY A 273 -5.35 -1.03 6.08
CA GLY A 273 -6.35 -0.59 7.07
C GLY A 273 -7.51 0.20 6.48
N LEU A 274 -7.31 0.90 5.36
CA LEU A 274 -8.32 1.83 4.83
C LEU A 274 -9.50 1.13 4.13
N GLY A 275 -9.30 -0.04 3.54
CA GLY A 275 -10.34 -0.79 2.81
C GLY A 275 -11.62 -1.02 3.63
N VAL A 276 -11.51 -1.41 4.89
CA VAL A 276 -12.67 -1.58 5.78
C VAL A 276 -13.33 -0.26 6.15
N MET A 277 -12.58 0.84 6.21
CA MET A 277 -13.16 2.15 6.49
C MET A 277 -14.00 2.64 5.30
N HIS A 278 -13.51 2.43 4.07
CA HIS A 278 -14.29 2.63 2.86
C HIS A 278 -15.53 1.71 2.82
N ALA A 279 -15.38 0.42 3.12
CA ALA A 279 -16.49 -0.53 3.14
C ALA A 279 -17.58 -0.16 4.16
N ARG A 280 -17.19 0.33 5.34
CA ARG A 280 -18.14 0.84 6.36
C ARG A 280 -18.85 2.10 5.89
N ALA A 281 -18.13 3.05 5.29
CA ALA A 281 -18.76 4.23 4.71
C ALA A 281 -19.76 3.83 3.61
N ALA A 282 -19.42 2.88 2.75
CA ALA A 282 -20.32 2.34 1.73
C ALA A 282 -21.55 1.63 2.31
N TYR A 283 -21.39 0.90 3.43
CA TYR A 283 -22.51 0.29 4.15
C TYR A 283 -23.48 1.36 4.66
N TYR A 284 -22.99 2.35 5.41
CA TYR A 284 -23.84 3.40 5.98
C TYR A 284 -24.40 4.36 4.93
N ALA A 285 -23.70 4.55 3.82
CA ALA A 285 -24.20 5.31 2.67
C ALA A 285 -25.49 4.70 2.10
N LYS A 286 -25.62 3.37 2.10
CA LYS A 286 -26.83 2.66 1.64
C LYS A 286 -28.01 2.81 2.60
N GLU A 287 -27.76 3.08 3.88
CA GLU A 287 -28.82 3.25 4.88
C GLU A 287 -29.46 4.66 4.82
N ASN A 288 -28.84 5.62 4.14
CA ASN A 288 -29.31 7.00 4.05
C ASN A 288 -29.37 7.48 2.59
N PRO A 289 -30.58 7.75 2.03
CA PRO A 289 -30.73 8.20 0.65
C PRO A 289 -29.92 9.44 0.28
N LYS A 290 -29.64 10.32 1.24
CA LYS A 290 -28.84 11.55 1.02
C LYS A 290 -27.35 11.28 0.79
N THR A 291 -26.88 10.07 1.05
CA THR A 291 -25.45 9.70 0.94
C THR A 291 -25.21 8.58 -0.07
N LEU A 292 -26.24 8.16 -0.81
CA LEU A 292 -26.16 6.99 -1.69
C LEU A 292 -25.14 7.17 -2.83
N HIS A 293 -24.92 8.41 -3.26
CA HIS A 293 -23.92 8.79 -4.27
C HIS A 293 -22.48 8.43 -3.89
N TYR A 294 -22.18 8.28 -2.60
CA TYR A 294 -20.88 7.84 -2.09
C TYR A 294 -20.37 6.56 -2.77
N LEU A 295 -21.26 5.64 -3.13
CA LEU A 295 -20.87 4.38 -3.78
C LEU A 295 -20.18 4.57 -5.13
N LYS A 296 -20.39 5.72 -5.80
CA LYS A 296 -19.80 6.06 -7.10
C LYS A 296 -18.74 7.14 -6.97
N GLU A 297 -19.08 8.21 -6.26
CA GLU A 297 -18.29 9.44 -6.24
C GLU A 297 -17.40 9.55 -4.99
N GLY A 298 -17.70 8.78 -3.95
CA GLY A 298 -17.08 8.91 -2.65
C GLY A 298 -15.65 8.41 -2.60
N ARG A 299 -14.87 8.95 -1.66
CA ARG A 299 -13.48 8.56 -1.40
C ARG A 299 -13.18 8.45 0.09
N ALA A 300 -12.19 7.62 0.41
CA ALA A 300 -11.66 7.47 1.75
C ALA A 300 -10.17 7.83 1.77
N PHE A 301 -9.74 8.54 2.82
CA PHE A 301 -8.38 9.02 3.00
C PHE A 301 -7.95 8.97 4.47
N GLY A 302 -6.65 9.08 4.70
CA GLY A 302 -6.09 9.20 6.04
C GLY A 302 -5.78 7.85 6.69
N PRO A 303 -5.47 7.85 7.99
CA PRO A 303 -5.11 6.64 8.71
C PRO A 303 -6.31 5.76 9.04
N HIS A 304 -6.03 4.53 9.41
CA HIS A 304 -7.02 3.67 10.05
C HIS A 304 -7.33 4.19 11.47
N GLY A 305 -8.44 4.94 11.63
CA GLY A 305 -8.99 5.32 12.94
C GLY A 305 -9.26 6.82 13.14
N GLU A 306 -8.60 7.42 14.14
CA GLU A 306 -8.99 8.69 14.78
C GLU A 306 -8.97 9.93 13.84
N ASP A 307 -8.23 9.90 12.74
CA ASP A 307 -8.14 10.99 11.75
C ASP A 307 -8.58 10.58 10.34
N LEU A 308 -9.40 9.52 10.22
CA LEU A 308 -10.04 9.12 8.96
C LEU A 308 -10.79 10.31 8.34
N VAL A 309 -10.69 10.45 7.02
CA VAL A 309 -11.50 11.38 6.23
C VAL A 309 -12.29 10.59 5.19
N ILE A 310 -13.61 10.70 5.26
CA ILE A 310 -14.51 10.27 4.18
C ILE A 310 -15.00 11.52 3.46
N ALA A 311 -14.85 11.52 2.13
CA ALA A 311 -15.50 12.47 1.23
C ALA A 311 -16.74 11.79 0.64
N ASP A 312 -17.91 12.38 0.84
CA ASP A 312 -19.18 11.85 0.35
C ASP A 312 -19.23 11.86 -1.18
N SER A 313 -18.73 12.92 -1.80
CA SER A 313 -18.50 13.05 -3.24
C SER A 313 -17.18 13.80 -3.49
N ILE A 314 -16.50 13.49 -4.59
CA ILE A 314 -15.44 14.35 -5.13
C ILE A 314 -16.01 15.36 -6.13
N GLU A 315 -17.13 15.05 -6.78
CA GLU A 315 -17.75 15.88 -7.82
C GLU A 315 -18.60 16.99 -7.21
N ASP A 316 -19.45 16.66 -6.23
CA ASP A 316 -20.32 17.60 -5.51
C ASP A 316 -20.14 17.45 -3.98
N TYR A 317 -18.97 17.85 -3.49
CA TYR A 317 -18.57 17.63 -2.10
C TYR A 317 -19.47 18.37 -1.10
N ASN A 318 -20.05 17.61 -0.16
CA ASN A 318 -20.84 18.15 0.93
C ASN A 318 -20.17 17.86 2.28
N GLU A 319 -19.69 18.91 2.95
CA GLU A 319 -18.93 18.79 4.20
C GLU A 319 -19.72 18.09 5.33
N ILE A 320 -21.01 18.39 5.47
CA ILE A 320 -21.86 17.82 6.52
C ILE A 320 -22.07 16.31 6.28
N LEU A 321 -22.36 15.91 5.04
CA LEU A 321 -22.54 14.50 4.68
C LEU A 321 -21.23 13.71 4.79
N SER A 322 -20.13 14.33 4.39
CA SER A 322 -18.77 13.80 4.53
C SER A 322 -18.41 13.54 6.00
N ILE A 323 -18.69 14.50 6.90
CA ILE A 323 -18.48 14.34 8.36
C ILE A 323 -19.38 13.24 8.92
N TYR A 324 -20.65 13.20 8.51
CA TYR A 324 -21.58 12.13 8.91
C TYR A 324 -21.04 10.74 8.55
N LEU A 325 -20.64 10.52 7.29
CA LEU A 325 -20.08 9.24 6.85
C LEU A 325 -18.75 8.92 7.54
N THR A 326 -17.91 9.92 7.77
CA THR A 326 -16.65 9.78 8.52
C THR A 326 -16.92 9.23 9.92
N ASN A 327 -17.87 9.84 10.65
CA ASN A 327 -18.22 9.43 12.00
C ASN A 327 -18.84 8.02 12.04
N LYS A 328 -19.72 7.71 11.09
CA LYS A 328 -20.32 6.38 10.94
C LYS A 328 -19.27 5.30 10.67
N ALA A 329 -18.34 5.55 9.74
CA ALA A 329 -17.27 4.62 9.42
C ALA A 329 -16.34 4.38 10.62
N LYS A 330 -15.98 5.42 11.37
CA LYS A 330 -15.19 5.31 12.61
C LYS A 330 -15.91 4.51 13.69
N ALA A 331 -17.20 4.78 13.91
CA ALA A 331 -18.01 4.12 14.94
C ALA A 331 -18.39 2.67 14.60
N GLY A 332 -18.27 2.23 13.35
CA GLY A 332 -18.70 0.90 12.92
C GLY A 332 -18.03 -0.26 13.69
N ASN A 333 -16.82 -0.08 14.22
CA ASN A 333 -16.21 -1.10 15.09
C ASN A 333 -16.90 -1.21 16.46
N LEU A 334 -17.42 -0.10 17.00
CA LEU A 334 -18.15 -0.04 18.27
C LEU A 334 -19.52 -0.68 18.12
N GLU A 335 -20.21 -0.45 17.00
CA GLU A 335 -21.50 -1.09 16.72
C GLU A 335 -21.40 -2.62 16.71
N VAL A 336 -20.35 -3.17 16.08
CA VAL A 336 -20.10 -4.63 16.14
C VAL A 336 -19.80 -5.07 17.58
N ARG A 337 -19.01 -4.32 18.33
CA ARG A 337 -18.71 -4.65 19.74
C ARG A 337 -19.95 -4.65 20.64
N LYS A 338 -20.95 -3.80 20.37
CA LYS A 338 -22.23 -3.79 21.09
C LYS A 338 -23.00 -5.11 20.91
N THR A 339 -22.74 -5.86 19.84
CA THR A 339 -23.31 -7.21 19.64
C THR A 339 -22.61 -8.30 20.46
N GLY A 340 -21.56 -7.96 21.22
CA GLY A 340 -20.77 -8.92 22.01
C GLY A 340 -19.61 -9.57 21.26
N PHE A 341 -19.40 -9.23 19.98
CA PHE A 341 -18.37 -9.84 19.14
C PHE A 341 -17.23 -8.87 18.77
N LYS A 342 -16.03 -9.43 18.57
CA LYS A 342 -14.88 -8.69 18.08
C LYS A 342 -15.02 -8.40 16.58
N PRO A 343 -14.78 -7.15 16.12
CA PRO A 343 -14.81 -6.84 14.69
C PRO A 343 -13.53 -7.30 14.00
N TYR A 344 -13.57 -8.43 13.28
CA TYR A 344 -12.44 -8.93 12.48
C TYR A 344 -12.80 -9.35 11.06
N ILE A 345 -14.05 -9.74 10.79
CA ILE A 345 -14.49 -10.26 9.49
C ILE A 345 -14.33 -9.21 8.39
N ALA A 346 -15.00 -8.06 8.51
CA ALA A 346 -14.89 -6.98 7.54
C ALA A 346 -13.45 -6.45 7.39
N PRO A 347 -12.67 -6.22 8.48
CA PRO A 347 -11.24 -5.92 8.36
C PRO A 347 -10.45 -6.95 7.54
N ALA A 348 -10.60 -8.24 7.84
CA ALA A 348 -9.86 -9.30 7.17
C ALA A 348 -10.20 -9.47 5.69
N LEU A 349 -11.47 -9.25 5.32
CA LEU A 349 -11.92 -9.38 3.94
C LEU A 349 -11.74 -8.09 3.14
N SER A 350 -12.22 -6.95 3.63
CA SER A 350 -12.19 -5.67 2.90
C SER A 350 -10.79 -5.05 2.84
N SER A 351 -10.10 -4.97 3.99
CA SER A 351 -8.73 -4.44 4.00
C SER A 351 -7.69 -5.50 3.70
N GLY A 352 -7.88 -6.73 4.17
CA GLY A 352 -6.95 -7.83 3.91
C GLY A 352 -7.11 -8.40 2.51
N SER A 353 -7.99 -9.39 2.38
CA SER A 353 -8.09 -10.26 1.21
C SER A 353 -8.35 -9.49 -0.10
N LEU A 354 -9.41 -8.69 -0.15
CA LEU A 354 -9.83 -7.99 -1.37
C LEU A 354 -8.81 -6.93 -1.79
N SER A 355 -8.25 -6.17 -0.85
CA SER A 355 -7.26 -5.14 -1.20
C SER A 355 -5.90 -5.73 -1.56
N ILE A 356 -5.50 -6.88 -0.98
CA ILE A 356 -4.29 -7.61 -1.38
C ILE A 356 -4.46 -8.17 -2.78
N ILE A 357 -5.58 -8.85 -3.07
CA ILE A 357 -5.86 -9.36 -4.42
C ILE A 357 -5.89 -8.21 -5.43
N ALA A 358 -6.54 -7.10 -5.10
CA ALA A 358 -6.54 -5.91 -5.94
C ALA A 358 -5.13 -5.35 -6.16
N THR A 359 -4.26 -5.36 -5.15
CA THR A 359 -2.85 -4.97 -5.31
C THR A 359 -2.13 -5.87 -6.31
N ILE A 360 -2.33 -7.19 -6.22
CA ILE A 360 -1.68 -8.17 -7.10
C ILE A 360 -2.19 -8.04 -8.54
N ARG A 361 -3.49 -7.83 -8.73
CA ARG A 361 -4.12 -7.62 -10.06
C ARG A 361 -3.83 -6.24 -10.67
N GLY A 362 -3.37 -5.30 -9.86
CA GLY A 362 -3.24 -3.90 -10.26
C GLY A 362 -4.56 -3.14 -10.35
N ASP A 363 -5.57 -3.60 -9.60
CA ASP A 363 -6.86 -2.95 -9.47
C ASP A 363 -6.83 -1.81 -8.44
N TRP A 364 -7.72 -0.86 -8.62
CA TRP A 364 -7.94 0.22 -7.67
C TRP A 364 -8.50 -0.31 -6.35
N HIS A 365 -7.86 0.07 -5.25
CA HIS A 365 -8.27 -0.29 -3.90
C HIS A 365 -7.83 0.80 -2.91
N TYR A 366 -8.17 0.61 -1.63
CA TYR A 366 -7.79 1.54 -0.56
C TYR A 366 -6.77 0.91 0.38
N SER A 367 -5.55 1.43 0.34
CA SER A 367 -4.46 1.06 1.24
C SER A 367 -3.60 2.29 1.54
N ALA A 368 -2.75 2.19 2.57
CA ALA A 368 -1.78 3.21 2.92
C ALA A 368 -0.49 2.98 2.14
N THR A 369 -0.08 4.02 1.43
CA THR A 369 1.18 4.06 0.67
C THR A 369 2.03 5.20 1.17
N TYR A 370 3.33 5.15 0.88
CA TYR A 370 4.24 6.21 1.23
C TYR A 370 3.94 7.50 0.44
N MET A 371 3.86 8.61 1.16
CA MET A 371 3.50 9.92 0.63
C MET A 371 4.28 10.98 1.42
N GLY A 372 5.51 11.29 1.01
CA GLY A 372 6.22 12.45 1.56
C GLY A 372 6.76 12.33 2.99
N GLY A 373 7.05 11.12 3.46
CA GLY A 373 7.50 10.89 4.84
C GLY A 373 6.47 10.17 5.71
N VAL A 374 5.21 10.11 5.28
CA VAL A 374 4.13 9.40 5.99
C VAL A 374 3.60 8.23 5.16
N TYR A 375 3.04 7.23 5.85
CA TYR A 375 2.13 6.27 5.22
C TYR A 375 0.71 6.76 5.46
N MET A 376 0.00 7.05 4.37
CA MET A 376 -1.37 7.58 4.43
C MET A 376 -2.28 6.81 3.49
N GLY A 377 -3.44 6.42 4.00
CA GLY A 377 -4.48 5.77 3.22
C GLY A 377 -5.02 6.67 2.11
N SER A 378 -5.10 6.13 0.90
CA SER A 378 -5.80 6.73 -0.25
C SER A 378 -6.15 5.64 -1.26
N LYS A 379 -6.94 6.00 -2.28
CA LYS A 379 -7.21 5.09 -3.40
C LYS A 379 -5.95 4.98 -4.26
N ASN A 380 -5.47 3.76 -4.48
CA ASN A 380 -4.26 3.48 -5.22
C ASN A 380 -4.35 2.13 -5.94
N ARG A 381 -3.38 1.88 -6.84
CA ARG A 381 -3.14 0.59 -7.47
C ARG A 381 -1.65 0.34 -7.67
N LEU A 382 -1.29 -0.91 -7.93
CA LEU A 382 0.08 -1.28 -8.29
C LEU A 382 0.12 -1.74 -9.75
N SER A 383 0.78 -0.98 -10.61
CA SER A 383 0.95 -1.31 -12.02
C SER A 383 2.39 -1.77 -12.29
N SER A 384 2.66 -2.23 -13.52
CA SER A 384 4.02 -2.57 -13.96
C SER A 384 4.99 -1.38 -13.93
N SER A 385 4.50 -0.14 -13.99
CA SER A 385 5.32 1.07 -13.83
C SER A 385 5.43 1.54 -12.38
N GLY A 386 4.84 0.81 -11.42
CA GLY A 386 4.91 1.08 -10.00
C GLY A 386 3.57 1.52 -9.39
N THR A 387 3.65 2.06 -8.17
CA THR A 387 2.48 2.53 -7.42
C THR A 387 1.89 3.77 -8.07
N GLU A 388 0.60 3.70 -8.40
CA GLU A 388 -0.23 4.82 -8.85
C GLU A 388 -1.20 5.19 -7.73
N VAL A 389 -1.18 6.47 -7.35
CA VAL A 389 -2.13 7.06 -6.41
C VAL A 389 -3.15 7.84 -7.23
N GLU A 390 -4.44 7.75 -6.87
CA GLU A 390 -5.49 8.53 -7.54
C GLU A 390 -5.23 10.01 -7.31
N ARG A 391 -5.13 10.78 -8.41
CA ARG A 391 -4.98 12.22 -8.37
C ARG A 391 -6.32 12.86 -8.72
N LEU A 392 -6.71 13.87 -7.97
CA LEU A 392 -8.04 14.48 -8.02
C LEU A 392 -7.92 16.01 -7.98
N GLU A 393 -8.90 16.70 -8.56
CA GLU A 393 -9.18 18.10 -8.24
C GLU A 393 -9.90 18.11 -6.89
N LEU A 394 -9.16 18.39 -5.81
CA LEU A 394 -9.71 18.29 -4.45
C LEU A 394 -10.47 19.57 -4.08
N PRO A 395 -11.73 19.47 -3.63
CA PRO A 395 -12.46 20.60 -3.06
C PRO A 395 -11.68 21.24 -1.91
N GLU A 396 -11.67 22.57 -1.82
CA GLU A 396 -10.83 23.31 -0.87
C GLU A 396 -11.04 22.87 0.60
N LEU A 397 -12.30 22.71 1.01
CA LEU A 397 -12.64 22.25 2.37
C LEU A 397 -12.15 20.82 2.64
N LEU A 398 -12.18 19.94 1.63
CA LEU A 398 -11.64 18.59 1.74
C LEU A 398 -10.11 18.65 1.87
N LEU A 399 -9.45 19.46 1.04
CA LEU A 399 -8.01 19.63 1.06
C LEU A 399 -7.52 20.11 2.44
N GLN A 400 -8.20 21.09 3.05
CA GLN A 400 -7.87 21.57 4.40
C GLN A 400 -7.97 20.46 5.46
N ARG A 401 -9.01 19.61 5.40
CA ARG A 401 -9.15 18.45 6.30
C ARG A 401 -8.00 17.46 6.10
N LEU A 402 -7.64 17.18 4.85
CA LEU A 402 -6.54 16.27 4.51
C LEU A 402 -5.18 16.82 4.96
N GLN A 403 -4.93 18.12 4.83
CA GLN A 403 -3.72 18.78 5.34
C GLN A 403 -3.59 18.61 6.85
N ASN A 404 -4.68 18.81 7.59
CA ASN A 404 -4.70 18.60 9.04
C ASN A 404 -4.40 17.15 9.42
N THR A 405 -5.01 16.17 8.75
CA THR A 405 -4.72 14.74 8.96
C THR A 405 -3.26 14.41 8.62
N TYR A 406 -2.76 14.89 7.49
CA TYR A 406 -1.38 14.66 7.04
C TYR A 406 -0.36 15.24 8.02
N ALA A 407 -0.56 16.48 8.49
CA ALA A 407 0.33 17.12 9.47
C ALA A 407 0.34 16.42 10.83
N LYS A 408 -0.77 15.78 11.23
CA LYS A 408 -0.79 14.92 12.42
C LYS A 408 0.04 13.65 12.19
N LEU A 409 -0.12 12.99 11.05
CA LEU A 409 0.65 11.80 10.70
C LEU A 409 2.16 12.08 10.60
N GLU A 410 2.57 13.24 10.09
CA GLU A 410 3.98 13.63 10.05
C GLU A 410 4.61 13.73 11.45
N LYS A 411 3.82 14.08 12.47
CA LYS A 411 4.26 14.17 13.86
C LYS A 411 4.21 12.83 14.58
N MET A 412 3.66 11.79 13.94
CA MET A 412 3.55 10.45 14.52
C MET A 412 4.70 9.57 14.00
N VAL A 413 5.39 8.94 14.96
CA VAL A 413 6.62 8.12 14.86
C VAL A 413 7.92 8.94 14.80
#